data_AF-A0A803LI68-F1
#
_entry.id   AF-A0A803LI68-F1
#
_cell.length_a   1.000
_cell.length_b   1.000
_cell.length_c   1.000
_cell.angle_alpha   90.00
_cell.angle_beta   90.00
_cell.angle_gamma   90.00
#
_symmetry.space_group_name_H-M   'P 1'
#
loop_
_entity.id
_entity.type
_entity.pdbx_description
1 polymer ?
#
loop_
_entity_poly.entity_id
_entity_poly.type
_entity_poly.pdbx_seq_one_letter_code
_entity_poly.pdbx_strand_id
1 'polypeptide(L)'
;MEAKEAGSSVESIIVSFNTRISELQELIIARNMYPGSAVADLTAVDAAVKAMELQVQSIKDRLREETLALPKAKKLIEASLKQQKKLQEMATHVPSHLTTKTMSSLPDSNHHLQSDSSKDDLSLLGSLKVEEEPVVVHKEKKGRGPPPLWYISGDELGSLSSYMRGRLTLEKVNAAINDMAAYAESTAQLISAPKKKLPENMWERALELRDIAMTEGVKGKHFFLESDIKGPSLKLDNTGKAILTVLRHLGRISETRVGHHRVIILSRPH
;
A
#
# COMPACT_ATOMS: atom_id res chain seq x y z
N MET A 1 -5.13 90.87 -15.68
CA MET A 1 -5.85 89.61 -15.37
C MET A 1 -5.58 88.54 -16.43
N GLU A 2 -5.56 88.90 -17.73
CA GLU A 2 -5.38 87.97 -18.85
C GLU A 2 -4.12 87.08 -18.81
N ALA A 3 -2.95 87.60 -18.41
CA ALA A 3 -1.71 86.80 -18.38
C ALA A 3 -1.75 85.63 -17.37
N LYS A 4 -2.48 85.79 -16.26
CA LYS A 4 -2.62 84.75 -15.22
C LYS A 4 -3.61 83.67 -15.64
N GLU A 5 -4.65 84.07 -16.37
CA GLU A 5 -5.66 83.17 -16.95
C GLU A 5 -5.06 82.35 -18.11
N ALA A 6 -4.26 82.98 -18.97
CA ALA A 6 -3.48 82.30 -20.01
C ALA A 6 -2.47 81.29 -19.41
N GLY A 7 -1.79 81.65 -18.31
CA GLY A 7 -0.93 80.74 -17.55
C GLY A 7 -1.67 79.51 -17.03
N SER A 8 -2.86 79.69 -16.44
CA SER A 8 -3.69 78.57 -15.98
C SER A 8 -4.22 77.69 -17.11
N SER A 9 -4.46 78.27 -18.30
CA SER A 9 -4.87 77.53 -19.50
C SER A 9 -3.74 76.61 -20.00
N VAL A 10 -2.50 77.11 -20.03
CA VAL A 10 -1.32 76.33 -20.42
C VAL A 10 -1.04 75.22 -19.41
N GLU A 11 -1.12 75.50 -18.11
CA GLU A 11 -0.95 74.50 -17.04
C GLU A 11 -1.99 73.37 -17.16
N SER A 12 -3.25 73.71 -17.42
CA SER A 12 -4.34 72.75 -17.65
C SER A 12 -4.07 71.86 -18.87
N ILE A 13 -3.56 72.44 -19.96
CA ILE A 13 -3.18 71.68 -21.16
C ILE A 13 -2.05 70.70 -20.83
N ILE A 14 -1.01 71.14 -20.11
CA ILE A 14 0.12 70.29 -19.70
C ILE A 14 -0.36 69.13 -18.81
N VAL A 15 -1.24 69.40 -17.85
CA VAL A 15 -1.84 68.36 -17.01
C VAL A 15 -2.64 67.38 -17.86
N SER A 16 -3.51 67.86 -18.77
CA SER A 16 -4.30 66.99 -19.64
C SER A 16 -3.42 66.11 -20.54
N PHE A 17 -2.29 66.66 -21.03
CA PHE A 17 -1.37 65.96 -21.89
C PHE A 17 -0.59 64.89 -21.13
N ASN A 18 -0.14 65.21 -19.92
CA ASN A 18 0.50 64.25 -19.02
C ASN A 18 -0.46 63.13 -18.61
N THR A 19 -1.73 63.43 -18.33
CA THR A 19 -2.75 62.41 -18.08
C THR A 19 -2.90 61.49 -19.28
N ARG A 20 -2.98 62.05 -20.50
CA ARG A 20 -3.06 61.27 -21.74
C ARG A 20 -1.83 60.39 -21.97
N ILE A 21 -0.64 60.89 -21.61
CA ILE A 21 0.61 60.12 -21.67
C ILE A 21 0.57 58.96 -20.68
N SER A 22 0.13 59.19 -19.44
CA SER A 22 -0.02 58.12 -18.43
C SER A 22 -1.02 57.06 -18.87
N GLU A 23 -2.18 57.46 -19.39
CA GLU A 23 -3.18 56.55 -19.97
C GLU A 23 -2.58 55.71 -21.11
N LEU A 24 -1.81 56.33 -22.00
CA LEU A 24 -1.12 55.63 -23.08
C LEU A 24 -0.06 54.65 -22.57
N GLN A 25 0.68 55.03 -21.53
CA GLN A 25 1.66 54.14 -20.91
C GLN A 25 0.99 52.93 -20.28
N GLU A 26 -0.12 53.12 -19.55
CA GLU A 26 -0.92 52.03 -18.99
C GLU A 26 -1.47 51.11 -20.09
N LEU A 27 -1.99 51.67 -21.18
CA LEU A 27 -2.48 50.88 -22.32
C LEU A 27 -1.35 50.11 -23.04
N ILE A 28 -0.16 50.70 -23.17
CA ILE A 28 1.01 50.01 -23.75
C ILE A 28 1.47 48.87 -22.84
N ILE A 29 1.49 49.09 -21.53
CA ILE A 29 1.79 48.02 -20.55
C ILE A 29 0.75 46.92 -20.68
N ALA A 30 -0.55 47.24 -20.66
CA ALA A 30 -1.63 46.26 -20.83
C ALA A 30 -1.52 45.48 -22.14
N ARG A 31 -1.19 46.16 -23.25
CA ARG A 31 -0.94 45.53 -24.56
C ARG A 31 0.29 44.60 -24.52
N ASN A 32 1.35 45.00 -23.83
CA ASN A 32 2.60 44.24 -23.75
C ASN A 32 2.59 43.17 -22.64
N MET A 33 1.63 43.18 -21.71
CA MET A 33 1.46 42.14 -20.68
C MET A 33 1.07 40.79 -21.29
N TYR A 34 0.46 40.80 -22.48
CA TYR A 34 0.04 39.60 -23.20
C TYR A 34 0.53 39.66 -24.65
N PRO A 35 1.83 39.43 -24.94
CA PRO A 35 2.20 38.96 -26.27
C PRO A 35 1.39 37.68 -26.54
N GLY A 36 0.96 37.43 -27.78
CA GLY A 36 0.13 36.26 -28.10
C GLY A 36 0.70 34.90 -27.63
N SER A 37 1.99 34.84 -27.27
CA SER A 37 2.66 33.70 -26.62
C SER A 37 2.35 33.53 -25.12
N ALA A 38 2.05 34.60 -24.37
CA ALA A 38 1.86 34.55 -22.91
C ALA A 38 0.54 33.88 -22.48
N VAL A 39 -0.45 33.80 -23.38
CA VAL A 39 -1.73 33.12 -23.11
C VAL A 39 -1.51 31.61 -22.89
N ALA A 40 -0.58 31.00 -23.63
CA ALA A 40 -0.23 29.60 -23.45
C ALA A 40 0.42 29.36 -22.08
N ASP A 41 1.36 30.24 -21.69
CA ASP A 41 2.04 30.14 -20.39
C ASP A 41 1.07 30.34 -19.22
N LEU A 42 0.15 31.30 -19.31
CA LEU A 42 -0.89 31.51 -18.29
C LEU A 42 -1.88 30.35 -18.20
N THR A 43 -2.23 29.75 -19.34
CA THR A 43 -3.07 28.54 -19.37
C THR A 43 -2.34 27.36 -18.72
N ALA A 44 -1.03 27.22 -18.96
CA ALA A 44 -0.20 26.19 -18.33
C ALA A 44 -0.10 26.40 -16.81
N VAL A 45 0.04 27.65 -16.36
CA VAL A 45 0.04 28.00 -14.92
C VAL A 45 -1.32 27.69 -14.29
N ASP A 46 -2.44 28.08 -14.92
CA ASP A 46 -3.79 27.77 -14.42
C ASP A 46 -4.02 26.26 -14.31
N ALA A 47 -3.60 25.49 -15.32
CA ALA A 47 -3.68 24.04 -15.29
C ALA A 47 -2.83 23.44 -14.14
N ALA A 48 -1.61 23.95 -13.94
CA ALA A 48 -0.73 23.51 -12.85
C ALA A 48 -1.32 23.83 -11.47
N VAL A 49 -1.91 25.02 -11.29
CA VAL A 49 -2.57 25.42 -10.04
C VAL A 49 -3.77 24.52 -9.77
N LYS A 50 -4.65 24.28 -10.75
CA LYS A 50 -5.79 23.35 -10.61
C LYS A 50 -5.34 21.94 -10.26
N ALA A 51 -4.26 21.46 -10.87
CA ALA A 51 -3.71 20.15 -10.53
C ALA A 51 -3.22 20.10 -9.07
N MET A 52 -2.53 21.14 -8.59
CA MET A 52 -2.11 21.23 -7.19
C MET A 52 -3.30 21.30 -6.23
N GLU A 53 -4.35 22.06 -6.56
CA GLU A 53 -5.57 22.15 -5.75
C GLU A 53 -6.24 20.78 -5.59
N LEU A 54 -6.35 20.00 -6.67
CA LEU A 54 -6.88 18.64 -6.63
C LEU A 54 -6.01 17.70 -5.77
N GLN A 55 -4.69 17.82 -5.86
CA GLN A 55 -3.77 17.04 -5.02
C GLN A 55 -3.92 17.39 -3.53
N VAL A 56 -4.01 18.68 -3.20
CA VAL A 56 -4.23 19.14 -1.81
C VAL A 56 -5.57 18.63 -1.28
N GLN A 57 -6.62 18.66 -2.10
CA GLN A 57 -7.93 18.14 -1.72
C GLN A 57 -7.87 16.62 -1.46
N SER A 58 -7.18 15.85 -2.31
CA SER A 58 -6.96 14.42 -2.09
C SER A 58 -6.20 14.12 -0.78
N ILE A 59 -5.16 14.89 -0.47
CA ILE A 59 -4.41 14.76 0.79
C ILE A 59 -5.32 15.04 1.99
N LYS A 60 -6.14 16.10 1.91
CA LYS A 60 -7.07 16.48 2.97
C LYS A 60 -8.11 15.40 3.24
N ASP A 61 -8.64 14.78 2.20
CA ASP A 61 -9.62 13.70 2.33
C ASP A 61 -8.98 12.46 2.97
N ARG A 62 -7.77 12.08 2.54
CA ARG A 62 -7.03 10.98 3.18
C ARG A 62 -6.71 11.25 4.65
N LEU A 63 -6.28 12.47 4.99
CA LEU A 63 -5.98 12.84 6.37
C LEU A 63 -7.24 12.74 7.26
N ARG A 64 -8.41 13.11 6.72
CA ARG A 64 -9.70 12.96 7.40
C ARG A 64 -10.02 11.48 7.64
N GLU A 65 -9.86 10.63 6.64
CA GLU A 65 -10.08 9.18 6.78
C GLU A 65 -9.17 8.57 7.84
N GLU A 66 -7.88 8.90 7.82
CA GLU A 66 -6.91 8.44 8.82
C GLU A 66 -7.27 8.94 10.22
N THR A 67 -7.67 10.20 10.36
CA THR A 67 -8.12 10.78 11.63
C THR A 67 -9.33 10.04 12.21
N LEU A 68 -10.28 9.66 11.35
CA LEU A 68 -11.46 8.88 11.76
C LEU A 68 -11.13 7.41 12.07
N ALA A 69 -10.05 6.87 11.50
CA ALA A 69 -9.59 5.51 11.76
C ALA A 69 -8.77 5.37 13.07
N LEU A 70 -8.03 6.41 13.46
CA LEU A 70 -7.23 6.44 14.70
C LEU A 70 -7.97 5.98 15.97
N PRO A 71 -9.19 6.44 16.29
CA PRO A 71 -9.89 5.99 17.51
C PRO A 71 -10.21 4.50 17.47
N LYS A 72 -10.50 3.93 16.29
CA LYS A 72 -10.75 2.48 16.14
C LYS A 72 -9.47 1.70 16.43
N ALA A 73 -8.34 2.16 15.91
CA ALA A 73 -7.03 1.56 16.17
C ALA A 73 -6.66 1.63 17.67
N LYS A 74 -6.88 2.79 18.32
CA LYS A 74 -6.64 2.93 19.77
C LYS A 74 -7.50 1.97 20.61
N LYS A 75 -8.79 1.83 20.29
CA LYS A 75 -9.68 0.87 20.97
C LYS A 75 -9.21 -0.58 20.79
N LEU A 76 -8.72 -0.93 19.60
CA LEU A 76 -8.19 -2.26 19.33
C LEU A 76 -6.92 -2.56 20.14
N ILE A 77 -6.01 -1.59 20.24
CA ILE A 77 -4.80 -1.70 21.08
C ILE A 77 -5.19 -1.90 22.55
N GLU A 78 -6.15 -1.11 23.06
CA GLU A 78 -6.61 -1.25 24.44
C GLU A 78 -7.24 -2.62 24.71
N ALA A 79 -8.08 -3.13 23.79
CA ALA A 79 -8.67 -4.47 23.90
C ALA A 79 -7.60 -5.57 23.87
N SER A 80 -6.60 -5.43 23.00
CA SER A 80 -5.47 -6.38 22.91
C SER A 80 -4.63 -6.38 24.18
N LEU A 81 -4.32 -5.21 24.75
CA LEU A 81 -3.60 -5.11 26.02
C LEU A 81 -4.37 -5.75 27.18
N LYS A 82 -5.70 -5.56 27.25
CA LYS A 82 -6.55 -6.24 28.24
C LYS A 82 -6.49 -7.76 28.10
N GLN A 83 -6.55 -8.27 26.87
CA GLN A 83 -6.44 -9.70 26.60
C GLN A 83 -5.06 -10.25 26.96
N GLN A 84 -3.99 -9.53 26.62
CA GLN A 84 -2.62 -9.90 26.97
C GLN A 84 -2.46 -9.99 28.49
N LYS A 85 -2.95 -8.98 29.24
CA LYS A 85 -2.88 -8.98 30.70
C LYS A 85 -3.62 -10.19 31.29
N LYS A 86 -4.82 -10.48 30.79
CA LYS A 86 -5.59 -11.66 31.21
C LYS A 86 -4.85 -12.97 30.93
N LEU A 87 -4.22 -13.10 29.76
CA LEU A 87 -3.42 -14.28 29.41
C LEU A 87 -2.19 -14.42 30.30
N GLN A 88 -1.54 -13.31 30.64
CA GLN A 88 -0.40 -13.30 31.56
C GLN A 88 -0.83 -13.70 32.97
N GLU A 89 -1.94 -13.16 33.47
CA GLU A 89 -2.54 -13.55 34.75
C GLU A 89 -2.92 -15.03 34.75
N MET A 90 -3.53 -15.55 33.67
CA MET A 90 -3.80 -16.99 33.58
C MET A 90 -2.50 -17.79 33.61
N ALA A 91 -1.49 -17.41 32.83
CA ALA A 91 -0.20 -18.10 32.80
C ALA A 91 0.48 -18.17 34.19
N THR A 92 0.37 -17.13 35.01
CA THR A 92 0.94 -17.13 36.37
C THR A 92 0.15 -17.98 37.38
N HIS A 93 -1.15 -18.20 37.13
CA HIS A 93 -2.03 -18.93 38.05
C HIS A 93 -2.45 -20.31 37.54
N VAL A 94 -1.94 -20.74 36.37
CA VAL A 94 -2.21 -22.10 35.85
C VAL A 94 -1.49 -23.11 36.76
N PRO A 95 -2.23 -24.05 37.38
CA PRO A 95 -1.62 -25.10 38.17
C PRO A 95 -0.70 -25.99 37.32
N SER A 96 0.42 -26.41 37.92
CA SER A 96 1.45 -27.25 37.30
C SER A 96 0.96 -28.61 36.78
N HIS A 97 -0.25 -29.06 37.16
CA HIS A 97 -0.86 -30.29 36.65
C HIS A 97 -1.64 -30.12 35.33
N LEU A 98 -1.89 -28.88 34.87
CA LEU A 98 -2.51 -28.59 33.57
C LEU A 98 -1.49 -28.19 32.49
N THR A 99 -0.26 -27.86 32.88
CA THR A 99 0.85 -27.61 31.96
C THR A 99 1.50 -28.92 31.58
N THR A 100 0.76 -29.79 30.89
CA THR A 100 1.33 -30.98 30.25
C THR A 100 2.31 -30.51 29.18
N LYS A 101 3.58 -30.44 29.56
CA LYS A 101 4.72 -30.11 28.71
C LYS A 101 4.84 -31.21 27.66
N THR A 102 4.07 -31.08 26.58
CA THR A 102 4.22 -31.92 25.39
C THR A 102 5.43 -31.41 24.62
N MET A 103 6.62 -31.81 25.10
CA MET A 103 7.78 -31.95 24.25
C MET A 103 7.96 -33.45 23.98
N SER A 104 7.77 -33.83 22.71
CA SER A 104 8.47 -34.93 22.06
C SER A 104 8.44 -36.30 22.75
N SER A 105 7.38 -37.08 22.49
CA SER A 105 7.54 -38.48 22.08
C SER A 105 6.21 -39.01 21.52
N LEU A 106 6.25 -39.48 20.27
CA LEU A 106 5.37 -40.58 19.84
C LEU A 106 5.75 -41.82 20.68
N PRO A 107 4.80 -42.68 21.04
CA PRO A 107 4.47 -43.78 20.12
C PRO A 107 2.97 -44.08 19.98
N ASP A 108 2.66 -44.69 18.85
CA ASP A 108 1.42 -45.38 18.52
C ASP A 108 0.92 -46.28 19.65
N SER A 109 -0.40 -46.25 19.90
CA SER A 109 -1.12 -47.47 20.28
C SER A 109 -2.63 -47.28 20.08
N ASN A 110 -3.15 -48.00 19.10
CA ASN A 110 -4.56 -48.36 19.02
C ASN A 110 -4.96 -49.11 20.30
N HIS A 111 -5.97 -48.61 21.02
CA HIS A 111 -6.86 -49.52 21.74
C HIS A 111 -8.30 -49.00 21.79
N HIS A 112 -9.16 -49.99 21.60
CA HIS A 112 -10.59 -50.00 21.35
C HIS A 112 -11.38 -50.10 22.67
N LEU A 113 -12.70 -49.84 22.57
CA LEU A 113 -13.82 -50.06 23.54
C LEU A 113 -14.17 -48.84 24.42
N GLN A 114 -15.27 -48.11 24.18
CA GLN A 114 -16.72 -48.41 24.31
C GLN A 114 -17.28 -48.29 25.74
N SER A 115 -18.51 -47.74 25.77
CA SER A 115 -19.61 -47.93 26.75
C SER A 115 -19.58 -47.06 28.02
N ASP A 116 -20.68 -46.60 28.60
CA ASP A 116 -22.06 -46.23 28.21
C ASP A 116 -22.69 -45.59 29.47
N SER A 117 -23.75 -44.78 29.31
CA SER A 117 -24.81 -44.37 30.28
C SER A 117 -24.47 -44.10 31.77
N SER A 118 -24.83 -42.96 32.37
CA SER A 118 -26.17 -42.65 32.94
C SER A 118 -26.13 -41.22 33.52
N LYS A 119 -26.91 -40.24 33.07
CA LYS A 119 -28.27 -39.84 33.52
C LYS A 119 -28.44 -39.65 35.04
N ASP A 120 -28.51 -38.38 35.45
CA ASP A 120 -29.60 -37.72 36.22
C ASP A 120 -29.04 -36.40 36.80
N ASP A 121 -29.27 -35.25 36.17
CA ASP A 121 -30.48 -34.41 36.17
C ASP A 121 -30.69 -33.64 37.49
N LEU A 122 -30.49 -32.32 37.40
CA LEU A 122 -31.18 -31.32 38.22
C LEU A 122 -31.22 -30.01 37.42
N SER A 123 -32.20 -29.98 36.52
CA SER A 123 -32.73 -28.80 35.85
C SER A 123 -33.57 -27.90 36.77
N LEU A 124 -33.31 -26.59 36.79
CA LEU A 124 -34.28 -25.49 36.98
C LEU A 124 -33.49 -24.17 36.85
N LEU A 125 -33.82 -23.13 36.07
CA LEU A 125 -35.05 -22.73 35.40
C LEU A 125 -34.71 -21.60 34.42
N GLY A 126 -35.41 -21.53 33.27
CA GLY A 126 -35.76 -20.23 32.67
C GLY A 126 -35.43 -20.01 31.20
N SER A 127 -36.15 -20.73 30.33
CA SER A 127 -36.26 -20.59 28.88
C SER A 127 -36.71 -19.20 28.41
N LEU A 128 -36.12 -18.68 27.31
CA LEU A 128 -36.86 -18.00 26.25
C LEU A 128 -36.23 -18.34 24.89
N LYS A 129 -37.08 -18.92 24.04
CA LYS A 129 -36.90 -19.39 22.66
C LYS A 129 -36.32 -18.34 21.72
N VAL A 130 -35.56 -18.76 20.70
CA VAL A 130 -35.87 -18.64 19.24
C VAL A 130 -34.79 -19.42 18.43
N GLU A 131 -35.24 -20.54 17.84
CA GLU A 131 -35.05 -20.99 16.45
C GLU A 131 -33.63 -21.26 15.87
N GLU A 132 -33.30 -22.56 15.88
CA GLU A 132 -32.84 -23.45 14.78
C GLU A 132 -31.94 -22.89 13.63
N GLU A 133 -30.69 -23.38 13.63
CA GLU A 133 -29.74 -23.74 12.55
C GLU A 133 -29.73 -23.06 11.15
N PRO A 134 -28.57 -22.98 10.44
CA PRO A 134 -27.41 -23.84 10.59
C PRO A 134 -26.06 -23.14 10.78
N VAL A 135 -25.17 -23.90 11.40
CA VAL A 135 -23.73 -23.71 11.45
C VAL A 135 -23.17 -23.62 10.03
N VAL A 136 -23.02 -22.40 9.49
CA VAL A 136 -22.19 -22.17 8.31
C VAL A 136 -20.79 -21.83 8.79
N VAL A 137 -19.95 -22.85 8.73
CA VAL A 137 -18.49 -22.77 8.74
C VAL A 137 -18.04 -21.63 7.82
N HIS A 138 -17.76 -20.46 8.41
CA HIS A 138 -17.12 -19.36 7.71
C HIS A 138 -15.68 -19.77 7.43
N LYS A 139 -15.47 -20.37 6.26
CA LYS A 139 -14.14 -20.59 5.66
C LYS A 139 -13.30 -19.33 5.82
N GLU A 140 -12.14 -19.53 6.42
CA GLU A 140 -11.11 -18.53 6.67
C GLU A 140 -10.90 -17.63 5.45
N LYS A 141 -11.44 -16.42 5.50
CA LYS A 141 -10.94 -15.32 4.68
C LYS A 141 -9.63 -14.88 5.32
N LYS A 142 -8.55 -15.63 5.07
CA LYS A 142 -7.19 -15.15 5.28
C LYS A 142 -6.93 -14.08 4.22
N GLY A 143 -7.44 -12.88 4.49
CA GLY A 143 -7.16 -11.69 3.72
C GLY A 143 -5.65 -11.60 3.61
N ARG A 144 -5.15 -11.78 2.39
CA ARG A 144 -3.74 -11.67 2.04
C ARG A 144 -3.33 -10.26 2.47
N GLY A 145 -2.58 -10.14 3.57
CA GLY A 145 -2.10 -8.86 4.07
C GLY A 145 -1.29 -8.12 3.00
N PRO A 146 -0.94 -6.84 3.20
CA PRO A 146 -0.09 -6.13 2.25
C PRO A 146 1.21 -6.92 2.01
N PRO A 147 1.76 -6.90 0.78
CA PRO A 147 3.02 -7.56 0.49
C PRO A 147 4.10 -7.07 1.45
N PRO A 148 4.98 -7.95 1.94
CA PRO A 148 5.97 -7.54 2.89
C PRO A 148 7.05 -6.65 2.26
N LEU A 149 7.29 -5.50 2.88
CA LEU A 149 8.32 -4.53 2.51
C LEU A 149 9.55 -4.72 3.40
N TRP A 150 10.30 -5.79 3.17
CA TRP A 150 11.53 -6.08 3.93
C TRP A 150 12.72 -5.29 3.39
N TYR A 151 12.76 -3.99 3.69
CA TYR A 151 13.90 -3.14 3.33
C TYR A 151 15.23 -3.71 3.83
N ILE A 152 16.29 -3.35 3.10
CA ILE A 152 17.66 -3.71 3.43
C ILE A 152 18.30 -2.53 4.15
N SER A 153 19.11 -2.82 5.18
CA SER A 153 19.93 -1.81 5.87
C SER A 153 21.29 -1.61 5.18
N GLY A 154 21.95 -0.48 5.46
CA GLY A 154 23.31 -0.24 4.96
C GLY A 154 24.31 -1.30 5.40
N ASP A 155 24.12 -1.83 6.62
CA ASP A 155 24.98 -2.87 7.20
C ASP A 155 24.77 -4.23 6.51
N GLU A 156 23.52 -4.60 6.23
CA GLU A 156 23.19 -5.82 5.48
C GLU A 156 23.78 -5.77 4.06
N LEU A 157 23.63 -4.63 3.36
CA LEU A 157 24.21 -4.45 2.03
C LEU A 157 25.75 -4.39 2.08
N GLY A 158 26.32 -3.85 3.16
CA GLY A 158 27.75 -3.75 3.40
C GLY A 158 28.41 -5.08 3.75
N SER A 159 27.67 -6.00 4.38
CA SER A 159 28.13 -7.35 4.71
C SER A 159 28.31 -8.25 3.49
N LEU A 160 27.67 -7.92 2.37
CA LEU A 160 27.82 -8.66 1.13
C LEU A 160 29.21 -8.46 0.54
N SER A 161 29.73 -9.52 -0.09
CA SER A 161 30.96 -9.44 -0.86
C SER A 161 30.90 -8.33 -1.92
N SER A 162 32.04 -7.68 -2.15
CA SER A 162 32.15 -6.57 -3.11
C SER A 162 31.69 -6.95 -4.51
N TYR A 163 31.88 -8.22 -4.91
CA TYR A 163 31.44 -8.74 -6.21
C TYR A 163 29.90 -8.77 -6.34
N MET A 164 29.17 -9.11 -5.27
CA MET A 164 27.69 -9.14 -5.30
C MET A 164 27.09 -7.74 -5.23
N ARG A 165 27.68 -6.88 -4.40
CA ARG A 165 27.24 -5.49 -4.28
C ARG A 165 27.47 -4.71 -5.56
N GLY A 166 28.60 -4.94 -6.23
CA GLY A 166 28.97 -4.23 -7.45
C GLY A 166 28.89 -2.71 -7.26
N ARG A 167 28.09 -2.05 -8.11
CA ARG A 167 27.81 -0.59 -8.06
C ARG A 167 26.40 -0.28 -7.50
N LEU A 168 25.78 -1.22 -6.79
CA LEU A 168 24.44 -1.04 -6.23
C LEU A 168 24.49 -0.13 -5.00
N THR A 169 23.58 0.84 -4.98
CA THR A 169 23.35 1.72 -3.83
C THR A 169 22.14 1.21 -3.05
N LEU A 170 22.12 1.49 -1.74
CA LEU A 170 21.03 1.12 -0.85
C LEU A 170 19.68 1.62 -1.36
N GLU A 171 19.65 2.86 -1.84
CA GLU A 171 18.46 3.51 -2.40
C GLU A 171 17.90 2.74 -3.60
N LYS A 172 18.75 2.30 -4.53
CA LYS A 172 18.30 1.54 -5.71
C LYS A 172 17.72 0.19 -5.33
N VAL A 173 18.33 -0.49 -4.36
CA VAL A 173 17.84 -1.80 -3.87
C VAL A 173 16.50 -1.63 -3.16
N ASN A 174 16.37 -0.64 -2.26
CA ASN A 174 15.13 -0.39 -1.54
C ASN A 174 14.01 0.16 -2.44
N ALA A 175 14.34 0.95 -3.46
CA ALA A 175 13.37 1.37 -4.48
C ALA A 175 12.86 0.17 -5.31
N ALA A 176 13.72 -0.79 -5.64
CA ALA A 176 13.30 -2.02 -6.31
C ALA A 176 12.39 -2.89 -5.43
N ILE A 177 12.61 -2.94 -4.11
CA ILE A 177 11.72 -3.63 -3.17
C ILE A 177 10.30 -3.04 -3.21
N ASN A 178 10.18 -1.70 -3.33
CA ASN A 178 8.88 -1.04 -3.46
C ASN A 178 8.16 -1.44 -4.75
N ASP A 179 8.87 -1.43 -5.88
CA ASP A 179 8.32 -1.88 -7.16
C ASP A 179 7.84 -3.35 -7.06
N MET A 180 8.62 -4.23 -6.43
CA MET A 180 8.27 -5.65 -6.24
C MET A 180 7.05 -5.87 -5.37
N ALA A 181 6.92 -5.11 -4.29
CA ALA A 181 5.73 -5.16 -3.46
C ALA A 181 4.49 -4.71 -4.25
N ALA A 182 4.58 -3.63 -5.03
CA ALA A 182 3.49 -3.16 -5.87
C ALA A 182 3.05 -4.23 -6.89
N TYR A 183 3.98 -4.94 -7.53
CA TYR A 183 3.64 -6.04 -8.44
C TYR A 183 2.96 -7.20 -7.73
N ALA A 184 3.45 -7.59 -6.56
CA ALA A 184 2.85 -8.65 -5.79
C ALA A 184 1.46 -8.28 -5.26
N GLU A 185 1.23 -7.00 -4.96
CA GLU A 185 -0.08 -6.48 -4.57
C GLU A 185 -1.05 -6.49 -5.73
N SER A 186 -0.64 -5.99 -6.90
CA SER A 186 -1.45 -6.01 -8.12
C SER A 186 -1.84 -7.45 -8.49
N THR A 187 -0.88 -8.38 -8.42
CA THR A 187 -1.11 -9.81 -8.64
C THR A 187 -2.11 -10.38 -7.63
N ALA A 188 -1.98 -10.00 -6.35
CA ALA A 188 -2.91 -10.43 -5.31
C ALA A 188 -4.33 -9.89 -5.52
N GLN A 189 -4.45 -8.63 -5.94
CA GLN A 189 -5.73 -8.00 -6.25
C GLN A 189 -6.40 -8.69 -7.45
N LEU A 190 -5.64 -9.01 -8.51
CA LEU A 190 -6.16 -9.75 -9.67
C LEU A 190 -6.65 -11.15 -9.30
N ILE A 191 -5.90 -11.88 -8.48
CA ILE A 191 -6.30 -13.21 -8.00
C ILE A 191 -7.57 -13.13 -7.13
N SER A 192 -7.74 -12.05 -6.35
CA SER A 192 -8.92 -11.87 -5.49
C SER A 192 -10.12 -11.24 -6.19
N ALA A 193 -9.94 -10.63 -7.36
CA ALA A 193 -10.99 -9.87 -8.03
C ALA A 193 -12.11 -10.78 -8.60
N PRO A 194 -13.39 -10.39 -8.47
CA PRO A 194 -14.51 -11.10 -9.06
C PRO A 194 -14.67 -10.78 -10.56
N LYS A 195 -15.16 -11.77 -11.34
CA LYS A 195 -15.39 -11.67 -12.81
C LYS A 195 -16.08 -10.36 -13.24
N LYS A 196 -17.06 -9.91 -12.46
CA LYS A 196 -17.91 -8.74 -12.77
C LYS A 196 -17.16 -7.39 -12.77
N LYS A 197 -15.93 -7.34 -12.26
CA LYS A 197 -15.14 -6.10 -12.08
C LYS A 197 -13.93 -6.00 -13.03
N LEU A 198 -13.71 -6.99 -13.89
CA LEU A 198 -12.53 -7.06 -14.74
C LEU A 198 -12.92 -7.05 -16.22
N PRO A 199 -12.18 -6.32 -17.08
CA PRO A 199 -12.28 -6.47 -18.53
C PRO A 199 -11.78 -7.86 -18.96
N GLU A 200 -12.27 -8.38 -20.09
CA GLU A 200 -12.06 -9.77 -20.54
C GLU A 200 -10.57 -10.18 -20.59
N ASN A 201 -9.72 -9.28 -21.09
CA ASN A 201 -8.26 -9.49 -21.17
C ASN A 201 -7.58 -9.63 -19.78
N MET A 202 -8.10 -8.96 -18.77
CA MET A 202 -7.59 -9.05 -17.39
C MET A 202 -8.16 -10.26 -16.66
N TRP A 203 -9.32 -10.76 -17.10
CA TRP A 203 -9.94 -11.95 -16.55
C TRP A 203 -9.19 -13.22 -16.96
N GLU A 204 -8.78 -13.34 -18.23
CA GLU A 204 -7.91 -14.43 -18.71
C GLU A 204 -6.59 -14.46 -17.94
N ARG A 205 -5.94 -13.29 -17.80
CA ARG A 205 -4.72 -13.15 -17.00
C ARG A 205 -4.93 -13.51 -15.52
N ALA A 206 -6.08 -13.16 -14.94
CA ALA A 206 -6.40 -13.51 -13.55
C ALA A 206 -6.63 -15.02 -13.36
N LEU A 207 -7.14 -15.73 -14.38
CA LEU A 207 -7.25 -17.19 -14.39
C LEU A 207 -5.86 -17.84 -14.42
N GLU A 208 -4.98 -17.42 -15.34
CA GLU A 208 -3.58 -17.90 -15.38
C GLU A 208 -2.89 -17.72 -14.02
N LEU A 209 -3.02 -16.54 -13.41
CA LEU A 209 -2.44 -16.24 -12.10
C LEU A 209 -3.06 -17.06 -10.97
N ARG A 210 -4.34 -17.45 -11.06
CA ARG A 210 -4.98 -18.35 -10.10
C ARG A 210 -4.44 -19.76 -10.20
N ASP A 211 -4.25 -20.28 -11.40
CA ASP A 211 -3.68 -21.61 -11.62
C ASP A 211 -2.23 -21.68 -11.08
N ILE A 212 -1.43 -20.65 -11.35
CA ILE A 212 -0.09 -20.51 -10.77
C ILE A 212 -0.15 -20.43 -9.24
N ALA A 213 -1.11 -19.69 -8.67
CA ALA A 213 -1.28 -19.58 -7.22
C ALA A 213 -1.76 -20.88 -6.56
N MET A 214 -2.33 -21.82 -7.31
CA MET A 214 -2.72 -23.16 -6.80
C MET A 214 -1.54 -24.14 -6.76
N THR A 215 -0.44 -23.83 -7.43
CA THR A 215 0.76 -24.68 -7.47
C THR A 215 1.43 -24.77 -6.10
N GLU A 216 1.82 -25.98 -5.69
CA GLU A 216 2.53 -26.20 -4.43
C GLU A 216 3.86 -25.43 -4.42
N GLY A 217 4.08 -24.62 -3.38
CA GLY A 217 5.24 -23.74 -3.25
C GLY A 217 4.94 -22.24 -3.42
N VAL A 218 3.97 -21.89 -4.27
CA VAL A 218 3.49 -20.50 -4.49
C VAL A 218 2.21 -20.22 -3.70
N LYS A 219 1.42 -21.26 -3.41
CA LYS A 219 0.17 -21.18 -2.68
C LYS A 219 0.31 -20.43 -1.34
N GLY A 220 -0.50 -19.39 -1.18
CA GLY A 220 -0.55 -18.57 0.03
C GLY A 220 0.57 -17.55 0.21
N LYS A 221 1.52 -17.44 -0.74
CA LYS A 221 2.63 -16.46 -0.68
C LYS A 221 2.41 -15.32 -1.66
N HIS A 222 2.98 -14.15 -1.42
CA HIS A 222 3.00 -13.02 -2.36
C HIS A 222 4.01 -13.29 -3.47
N PHE A 223 3.59 -13.13 -4.72
CA PHE A 223 4.43 -13.38 -5.88
C PHE A 223 4.07 -12.45 -7.02
N PHE A 224 4.98 -12.34 -7.98
CA PHE A 224 4.78 -11.70 -9.27
C PHE A 224 5.57 -12.45 -10.35
N LEU A 225 5.21 -12.24 -11.62
CA LEU A 225 5.90 -12.90 -12.74
C LEU A 225 7.04 -12.05 -13.28
N GLU A 226 8.04 -12.70 -13.86
CA GLU A 226 9.12 -11.99 -14.57
C GLU A 226 8.58 -11.07 -15.68
N SER A 227 7.48 -11.46 -16.34
CA SER A 227 6.80 -10.64 -17.37
C SER A 227 6.21 -9.33 -16.85
N ASP A 228 5.96 -9.25 -15.54
CA ASP A 228 5.30 -8.11 -14.90
C ASP A 228 6.32 -7.05 -14.44
N ILE A 229 7.63 -7.36 -14.53
CA ILE A 229 8.73 -6.45 -14.20
C ILE A 229 8.86 -5.39 -15.30
N LYS A 230 8.25 -4.22 -15.06
CA LYS A 230 8.25 -3.08 -16.01
C LYS A 230 8.54 -1.75 -15.31
N GLY A 231 9.18 -1.78 -14.15
CA GLY A 231 9.27 -0.66 -13.22
C GLY A 231 10.33 0.37 -13.58
N PRO A 232 10.22 1.57 -13.00
CA PRO A 232 11.28 2.56 -13.10
C PRO A 232 12.55 2.09 -12.36
N SER A 233 12.41 1.42 -11.22
CA SER A 233 13.52 1.01 -10.34
C SER A 233 13.94 -0.45 -10.56
N LEU A 234 12.98 -1.34 -10.80
CA LEU A 234 13.26 -2.74 -11.14
C LEU A 234 13.02 -3.02 -12.63
N LYS A 235 14.12 -3.32 -13.35
CA LYS A 235 14.15 -3.71 -14.77
C LYS A 235 14.93 -5.01 -14.96
N LEU A 236 14.73 -5.71 -16.07
CA LEU A 236 15.49 -6.93 -16.39
C LEU A 236 16.84 -6.64 -17.09
N ASP A 237 17.43 -5.49 -16.80
CA ASP A 237 18.76 -5.10 -17.25
C ASP A 237 19.85 -5.71 -16.36
N ASN A 238 21.11 -5.41 -16.64
CA ASN A 238 22.23 -5.94 -15.84
C ASN A 238 22.13 -5.49 -14.37
N THR A 239 21.65 -4.26 -14.14
CA THR A 239 21.47 -3.70 -12.80
C THR A 239 20.39 -4.46 -12.03
N GLY A 240 19.20 -4.64 -12.61
CA GLY A 240 18.12 -5.34 -11.92
C GLY A 240 18.40 -6.83 -11.74
N LYS A 241 19.14 -7.48 -12.65
CA LYS A 241 19.64 -8.85 -12.43
C LYS A 241 20.57 -8.92 -11.21
N ALA A 242 21.44 -7.93 -11.03
CA ALA A 242 22.28 -7.84 -9.83
C ALA A 242 21.43 -7.61 -8.57
N ILE A 243 20.42 -6.75 -8.62
CA ILE A 243 19.48 -6.51 -7.51
C ILE A 243 18.75 -7.80 -7.12
N LEU A 244 18.19 -8.55 -8.07
CA LEU A 244 17.53 -9.82 -7.80
C LEU A 244 18.49 -10.85 -7.18
N THR A 245 19.74 -10.87 -7.63
CA THR A 245 20.78 -11.76 -7.06
C THR A 245 21.06 -11.42 -5.59
N VAL A 246 21.20 -10.13 -5.28
CA VAL A 246 21.38 -9.65 -3.89
C VAL A 246 20.17 -9.98 -3.03
N LEU A 247 18.95 -9.68 -3.50
CA LEU A 247 17.72 -9.95 -2.77
C LEU A 247 17.50 -11.43 -2.51
N ARG A 248 17.89 -12.29 -3.46
CA ARG A 248 17.86 -13.75 -3.29
C ARG A 248 18.85 -14.20 -2.22
N HIS A 249 20.06 -13.65 -2.22
CA HIS A 249 21.08 -14.00 -1.21
C HIS A 249 20.67 -13.59 0.21
N LEU A 250 20.03 -12.42 0.33
CA LEU A 250 19.48 -11.93 1.60
C LEU A 250 18.14 -12.60 1.99
N GLY A 251 17.70 -13.62 1.24
CA GLY A 251 16.47 -14.37 1.54
C GLY A 251 15.17 -13.56 1.40
N ARG A 252 15.21 -12.40 0.73
CA ARG A 252 14.02 -11.56 0.52
C ARG A 252 13.13 -12.11 -0.60
N ILE A 253 13.73 -12.84 -1.54
CA ILE A 253 13.00 -13.51 -2.63
C ILE A 253 13.47 -14.94 -2.86
N SER A 254 12.53 -15.76 -3.36
CA SER A 254 12.80 -17.06 -3.96
C SER A 254 12.22 -17.09 -5.36
N GLU A 255 12.79 -17.94 -6.22
CA GLU A 255 12.34 -18.08 -7.61
C GLU A 255 11.90 -19.52 -7.84
N THR A 256 10.81 -19.70 -8.58
CA THR A 256 10.29 -21.01 -8.96
C THR A 256 9.76 -20.94 -10.39
N ARG A 257 9.87 -22.02 -11.15
CA ARG A 257 9.27 -22.13 -12.48
C ARG A 257 7.97 -22.90 -12.39
N VAL A 258 6.91 -22.31 -12.92
CA VAL A 258 5.59 -22.93 -13.04
C VAL A 258 5.21 -22.88 -14.52
N GLY A 259 5.28 -24.03 -15.20
CA GLY A 259 5.14 -24.10 -16.66
C GLY A 259 6.20 -23.23 -17.37
N HIS A 260 5.75 -22.30 -18.21
CA HIS A 260 6.60 -21.35 -18.93
C HIS A 260 6.87 -20.05 -18.15
N HIS A 261 6.27 -19.89 -16.96
CA HIS A 261 6.40 -18.68 -16.17
C HIS A 261 7.50 -18.82 -15.11
N ARG A 262 8.40 -17.84 -15.07
CA ARG A 262 9.30 -17.62 -13.94
C ARG A 262 8.57 -16.79 -12.89
N VAL A 263 8.34 -17.40 -11.74
CA VAL A 263 7.59 -16.82 -10.61
C VAL A 263 8.60 -16.37 -9.56
N ILE A 264 8.51 -15.12 -9.14
CA ILE A 264 9.31 -14.55 -8.05
C ILE A 264 8.42 -14.42 -6.82
N ILE A 265 8.81 -15.07 -5.73
CA ILE A 265 8.06 -15.18 -4.49
C ILE A 265 8.73 -14.32 -3.42
N LEU A 266 7.98 -13.39 -2.84
CA LEU A 266 8.41 -12.59 -1.71
C LEU A 266 8.46 -13.47 -0.46
N SER A 267 9.63 -13.52 0.18
CA SER A 267 9.90 -14.38 1.32
C SER A 267 10.23 -13.52 2.55
N ARG A 268 9.84 -14.01 3.74
CA ARG A 268 10.25 -13.38 5.00
C ARG A 268 11.69 -13.79 5.30
N PRO A 269 12.59 -12.85 5.57
CA PRO A 269 13.95 -13.20 5.99
C PRO A 269 13.93 -13.96 7.32
N HIS A 270 14.83 -14.92 7.46
CA HIS A 270 15.06 -15.70 8.67
C HIS A 270 15.78 -14.89 9.74
#